data_AF-A0A3D1CZ42-F1
#
_entry.id   AF-A0A3D1CZ42-F1
#
_cell.length_a   1.000
_cell.length_b   1.000
_cell.length_c   1.000
_cell.angle_alpha   90.00
_cell.angle_beta   90.00
_cell.angle_gamma   90.00
#
_symmetry.space_group_name_H-M   'P 1'
#
loop_
_entity.id
_entity.type
_entity.pdbx_description
1 polymer ?
#
loop_
_entity_poly.entity_id
_entity_poly.type
_entity_poly.pdbx_seq_one_letter_code
_entity_poly.pdbx_strand_id
1 'polypeptide(L)' 'LAEKDAKYLLLNAVKRRKVFNNHNRTTPAGGNDYFESAVAHPNLLLSDLIKAVYPEALPDYSFTYIKPLEKEPFRE' A
#
# COMPACT_ATOMS: atom_id res chain seq x y z
N LEU A 1 -1.56 -13.90 -5.27
CA LEU A 1 -0.29 -14.03 -4.50
C LEU A 1 0.26 -15.45 -4.57
N ALA A 2 -0.48 -16.50 -4.16
CA ALA A 2 -0.01 -17.88 -4.26
C ALA A 2 0.34 -18.31 -5.70
N GLU A 3 -0.40 -17.83 -6.69
CA GLU A 3 -0.11 -18.01 -8.12
C GLU A 3 1.23 -17.40 -8.56
N LYS A 4 1.67 -16.31 -7.91
CA LYS A 4 2.98 -15.69 -8.17
C LYS A 4 4.09 -16.46 -7.45
N ASP A 5 3.86 -16.81 -6.18
CA ASP A 5 4.74 -17.66 -5.38
C ASP A 5 4.00 -18.18 -4.14
N ALA A 6 3.98 -19.50 -3.93
CA ALA A 6 3.37 -20.12 -2.76
C ALA A 6 4.00 -19.66 -1.44
N LYS A 7 5.29 -19.26 -1.44
CA LYS A 7 6.01 -18.81 -0.24
C LYS A 7 5.42 -17.53 0.36
N TYR A 8 4.70 -16.71 -0.42
CA TYR A 8 4.03 -15.52 0.13
C TYR A 8 2.99 -15.89 1.21
N LEU A 9 2.40 -17.08 1.15
CA LEU A 9 1.46 -17.56 2.16
C LEU A 9 2.13 -17.85 3.51
N LEU A 10 3.46 -17.94 3.57
CA LEU A 10 4.20 -18.12 4.82
C LEU A 10 4.26 -16.82 5.64
N LEU A 11 4.14 -15.66 4.99
CA LEU A 11 4.30 -14.35 5.61
C LEU A 11 3.08 -13.97 6.47
N ASN A 12 3.32 -13.56 7.72
CA ASN A 12 2.26 -13.10 8.62
C ASN A 12 1.51 -11.87 8.08
N ALA A 13 2.20 -10.98 7.34
CA ALA A 13 1.57 -9.83 6.70
C ALA A 13 0.47 -10.27 5.70
N VAL A 14 0.74 -11.31 4.91
CA VAL A 14 -0.23 -11.89 3.96
C VAL A 14 -1.36 -12.58 4.71
N LYS A 15 -1.05 -13.41 5.70
CA LYS A 15 -2.05 -14.11 6.54
C LYS A 15 -3.01 -13.13 7.24
N ARG A 16 -2.48 -11.99 7.72
CA ARG A 16 -3.24 -10.94 8.42
C ARG A 16 -3.81 -9.86 7.49
N ARG A 17 -3.67 -10.02 6.17
CA ARG A 17 -4.10 -9.03 5.15
C ARG A 17 -3.57 -7.62 5.40
N LYS A 18 -2.34 -7.52 5.89
CA LYS A 18 -1.59 -6.27 6.07
C LYS A 18 -0.51 -6.13 5.01
N VAL A 19 -0.93 -6.15 3.74
CA VAL A 19 -0.03 -5.96 2.58
C VAL A 19 -0.47 -4.68 1.88
N PHE A 20 0.50 -3.87 1.50
CA PHE A 20 0.27 -2.56 0.89
C PHE A 20 1.14 -2.44 -0.36
N ASN A 21 0.67 -1.66 -1.33
CA ASN A 21 1.47 -1.25 -2.49
C ASN A 21 1.50 0.28 -2.56
N ASN A 22 2.44 0.83 -3.32
CA ASN A 22 2.65 2.27 -3.49
C ASN A 22 1.99 2.85 -4.76
N HIS A 23 0.90 2.24 -5.26
CA HIS A 23 0.19 2.67 -6.46
C HIS A 23 -1.11 3.40 -6.14
N ASN A 24 -1.12 4.24 -5.08
CA ASN A 24 -2.32 5.02 -4.74
C ASN A 24 -2.46 6.28 -5.59
N ARG A 25 -1.34 6.85 -6.05
CA ARG A 25 -1.29 8.04 -6.91
C ARG A 25 -0.45 7.74 -8.13
N THR A 26 -1.09 7.15 -9.14
CA THR A 26 -0.46 6.79 -10.41
C THR A 26 -1.19 7.39 -11.59
N THR A 27 -0.47 7.69 -12.67
CA THR A 27 -1.07 8.16 -13.92
C THR A 27 -1.27 7.01 -14.92
N PRO A 28 -2.16 7.15 -15.92
CA PRO A 28 -2.32 6.14 -16.98
C PRO A 28 -1.04 5.86 -17.78
N ALA A 29 -0.10 6.83 -17.82
CA ALA A 29 1.19 6.68 -18.48
C ALA A 29 2.24 5.93 -17.62
N GLY A 30 1.88 5.51 -16.39
CA GLY A 30 2.77 4.77 -15.48
C GLY A 30 3.58 5.63 -14.52
N GLY A 31 3.36 6.94 -14.49
CA GLY A 31 3.96 7.82 -13.48
C GLY A 31 3.46 7.43 -12.08
N ASN A 32 4.36 7.44 -11.10
CA ASN A 32 4.06 7.04 -9.73
C ASN A 32 4.60 8.09 -8.75
N ASP A 33 3.67 8.84 -8.16
CA ASP A 33 3.96 9.96 -7.29
C ASP A 33 4.71 9.57 -6.01
N TYR A 34 4.67 8.29 -5.60
CA TYR A 34 5.51 7.78 -4.53
C TYR A 34 7.01 8.01 -4.82
N PHE A 35 7.44 7.78 -6.06
CA PHE A 35 8.85 7.95 -6.44
C PHE A 35 9.21 9.40 -6.78
N GLU A 36 8.21 10.24 -7.05
CA GLU A 36 8.41 11.62 -7.49
C GLU A 36 8.40 12.61 -6.30
N SER A 37 7.39 12.55 -5.42
CA SER A 37 7.20 13.57 -4.38
C SER A 37 7.29 13.08 -2.94
N ALA A 38 7.23 11.77 -2.67
CA ALA A 38 7.20 11.28 -1.29
C ALA A 38 8.46 11.64 -0.48
N VAL A 39 9.61 11.73 -1.15
CA VAL A 39 10.88 12.17 -0.51
C VAL A 39 10.83 13.63 -0.07
N ALA A 40 10.10 14.48 -0.79
CA ALA A 40 9.90 15.88 -0.46
C ALA A 40 8.76 16.09 0.57
N HIS A 41 7.85 15.11 0.70
CA HIS A 41 6.74 15.11 1.67
C HIS A 41 6.81 13.94 2.66
N PRO A 42 7.88 13.87 3.48
CA PRO A 42 8.06 12.77 4.43
C PRO A 42 6.94 12.69 5.45
N ASN A 43 6.27 13.81 5.78
CA ASN A 43 5.12 13.82 6.67
C ASN A 43 3.94 13.00 6.13
N LEU A 44 3.66 13.06 4.83
CA LEU A 44 2.58 12.28 4.19
C LEU A 44 2.96 10.80 4.11
N LEU A 45 4.20 10.50 3.71
CA LEU A 45 4.71 9.13 3.68
C LEU A 45 4.72 8.48 5.07
N LEU A 46 5.13 9.21 6.11
CA LEU A 46 5.11 8.70 7.48
C LEU A 46 3.69 8.53 8.01
N SER A 47 2.76 9.44 7.67
CA SER A 47 1.35 9.30 8.04
C SER A 47 0.71 8.05 7.43
N ASP A 48 1.04 7.73 6.17
CA ASP A 48 0.67 6.48 5.52
C ASP A 48 1.17 5.25 6.31
N LEU A 49 2.44 5.23 6.69
CA LEU A 49 3.02 4.13 7.47
C LEU A 49 2.38 4.01 8.86
N ILE A 50 2.14 5.14 9.53
CA ILE A 50 1.46 5.15 10.84
C ILE A 50 0.05 4.58 10.69
N LYS A 51 -0.74 5.02 9.71
CA LYS A 51 -2.09 4.48 9.46
C LYS A 51 -2.06 2.98 9.17
N ALA A 52 -1.08 2.49 8.43
CA ALA A 52 -0.94 1.06 8.11
C ALA A 52 -0.61 0.19 9.35
N VAL A 53 0.23 0.70 10.25
CA VAL A 53 0.67 -0.04 11.45
C VAL A 53 -0.31 0.14 12.62
N TYR A 54 -0.80 1.36 12.84
CA TYR A 54 -1.65 1.80 13.93
C TYR A 54 -2.88 2.57 13.40
N PRO A 55 -3.87 1.89 12.80
CA PRO A 55 -5.00 2.55 12.14
C PRO A 55 -5.85 3.44 13.07
N GLU A 56 -5.88 3.10 14.35
CA GLU A 56 -6.59 3.83 15.41
C GLU A 56 -5.92 5.16 15.78
N ALA A 57 -4.62 5.34 15.48
CA ALA A 57 -3.90 6.57 15.78
C ALA A 57 -4.29 7.72 14.84
N LEU A 58 -4.79 7.40 13.65
CA LEU A 58 -5.17 8.36 12.61
C LEU A 58 -6.51 7.96 11.99
N PRO A 59 -7.63 7.93 12.74
CA PRO A 59 -8.89 7.35 12.29
C PRO A 59 -9.39 7.97 10.98
N ASP A 60 -9.27 9.29 10.83
CA ASP A 60 -9.78 10.06 9.68
C ASP A 60 -8.76 10.26 8.54
N TYR A 61 -7.54 9.75 8.69
CA TYR A 61 -6.50 9.87 7.67
C TYR A 61 -6.70 8.84 6.55
N SER A 62 -6.74 9.33 5.31
CA SER A 62 -6.71 8.52 4.10
C SER A 62 -5.29 8.41 3.57
N PHE A 63 -4.93 7.23 3.05
CA PHE A 63 -3.59 7.05 2.49
C PHE A 63 -3.33 8.01 1.32
N THR A 64 -2.11 8.53 1.25
CA THR A 64 -1.64 9.41 0.18
C THR A 64 -0.94 8.61 -0.91
N TYR A 65 0.15 7.91 -0.59
CA TYR A 65 1.01 7.23 -1.56
C TYR A 65 0.82 5.71 -1.59
N ILE A 66 0.56 5.09 -0.44
CA ILE A 66 0.32 3.64 -0.36
C ILE A 66 -1.17 3.31 -0.36
N LYS A 67 -1.53 2.07 -0.62
CA LYS A 67 -2.89 1.57 -0.42
C LYS A 67 -2.85 0.10 0.00
N PRO A 68 -3.83 -0.38 0.79
CA PRO A 68 -3.99 -1.80 1.05
C PRO A 68 -4.08 -2.57 -0.27
N LEU A 69 -3.50 -3.76 -0.30
CA LEU A 69 -3.66 -4.65 -1.44
C LEU A 69 -5.10 -5.16 -1.46
N GLU A 70 -5.89 -4.66 -2.40
CA GLU A 70 -7.27 -5.08 -2.60
C GLU A 70 -7.34 -6.54 -3.09
N LYS A 71 -8.48 -7.18 -2.83
CA LYS A 71 -8.84 -8.39 -3.57
C LYS A 71 -9.27 -7.93 -4.97
N GLU A 72 -8.35 -7.88 -5.92
CA GLU A 72 -8.80 -7.83 -7.30
C GLU A 72 -9.58 -9.13 -7.61
N PRO A 73 -10.77 -9.06 -8.22
CA PRO A 73 -11.27 -10.19 -8.98
C PRO A 73 -10.26 -10.44 -10.12
N PHE A 74 -9.95 -11.71 -10.34
CA PHE A 74 -9.08 -12.19 -11.40
C PHE A 74 -9.31 -11.40 -12.70
N ARG A 75 -8.27 -10.71 -13.21
CA ARG A 75 -8.27 -10.21 -14.58
C ARG A 75 -7.84 -11.36 -15.48
N GLU A 76 -8.78 -11.80 -16.32
CA GLU A 76 -8.54 -12.75 -17.42
C GLU A 76 -7.44 -12.26 -18.37
#